data_AF-A0A978ULB8-F1
#
_entry.id   AF-A0A978ULB8-F1
#
_cell.length_a   1.000
_cell.length_b   1.000
_cell.length_c   1.000
_cell.angle_alpha   90.00
_cell.angle_beta   90.00
_cell.angle_gamma   90.00
#
_symmetry.space_group_name_H-M   'P 1'
#
loop_
_entity.id
_entity.type
_entity.pdbx_description
1 polymer ?
#
loop_
_entity_poly.entity_id
_entity_poly.type
_entity_poly.pdbx_seq_one_letter_code
_entity_poly.pdbx_strand_id
1 'polypeptide(L)'
;MDGTASGTPTIQYHNIPDQPITTIVATPVPAFGRRQRHCFGDSSPGEFPLAANPSIVLHVLTACNLDPQDLARLEASNPASLHFDNQIRATCSFFRQPAHYAPDFELSISELAALDMCQKKALFKTMTNDERQDLKQRCGGSWKLVLKFLLAGEVCIRRDKPKAIAGPGHSIAVTSKGAVYTFGSNSSGQLGHGTTEEEWRPRPIRSLQGIRIIQAAAGPSRTMLISDAGHVYAFGKDSFGETEYVVQGANAVTTPRLVESLKDIFVVQVAIGNFFTAVLSREGRVYTFSWGKEEKLCHHTDSNDVCPQPLLGALENIPVVQIAAGYCYLLALACEPHGMQVYSVGCGLGGKLGHGPKTDEKQPRRIEQFQLLNLQPVVVAAGAWHAAVVGRDGRVCTWGWGRYGCLGHGNEDCESVPKVVEALSNVKAVHVATGDYTTFVVSEDGDVYSFGCGESASLGHHTVAAADGQGNRNANVLTPELVTSLKQVEERVVQISLTNSIYWNAHTFALTESGKLYAFGAGDKGQLGIELVANQTERVDPERVDVDLK
;
A
#
# COMPACT_ATOMS: atom_id res chain seq x y z
N MET A 1 1.70 -32.66 -69.44
CA MET A 1 0.93 -31.40 -69.36
C MET A 1 1.41 -30.66 -68.12
N ASP A 2 2.57 -30.03 -68.26
CA ASP A 2 2.95 -28.64 -67.93
C ASP A 2 2.03 -27.90 -66.92
N GLY A 3 2.50 -27.19 -65.89
CA GLY A 3 3.77 -26.46 -65.74
C GLY A 3 3.62 -25.00 -66.21
N THR A 4 3.90 -24.05 -65.30
CA THR A 4 4.32 -22.64 -65.51
C THR A 4 3.33 -21.45 -65.40
N ALA A 5 3.92 -20.35 -64.88
CA ALA A 5 3.71 -18.91 -65.12
C ALA A 5 2.55 -18.19 -64.38
N SER A 6 2.81 -17.29 -63.41
CA SER A 6 3.38 -15.91 -63.44
C SER A 6 2.37 -14.82 -63.84
N GLY A 7 2.35 -13.68 -63.11
CA GLY A 7 1.78 -12.43 -63.65
C GLY A 7 1.41 -11.35 -62.62
N THR A 8 2.36 -10.47 -62.29
CA THR A 8 2.14 -9.10 -61.79
C THR A 8 1.43 -8.21 -62.83
N PRO A 9 0.62 -7.21 -62.41
CA PRO A 9 0.33 -6.05 -63.25
C PRO A 9 1.18 -4.83 -62.86
N THR A 10 2.01 -4.42 -63.81
CA THR A 10 2.67 -3.12 -63.97
C THR A 10 1.66 -1.99 -64.19
N ILE A 11 1.90 -0.81 -63.59
CA ILE A 11 1.41 0.48 -64.10
C ILE A 11 2.61 1.37 -64.45
N GLN A 12 2.45 2.05 -65.58
CA GLN A 12 3.47 2.62 -66.46
C GLN A 12 4.17 3.87 -65.92
N TYR A 13 5.47 3.95 -66.18
CA TYR A 13 6.28 5.15 -66.10
C TYR A 13 6.14 5.97 -67.40
N HIS A 14 5.85 7.26 -67.26
CA HIS A 14 6.19 8.26 -68.29
C HIS A 14 7.52 8.92 -67.91
N ASN A 15 8.47 8.90 -68.84
CA ASN A 15 9.81 9.48 -68.71
C ASN A 15 9.87 10.95 -69.18
N ILE A 16 10.97 11.59 -68.74
CA ILE A 16 11.75 12.72 -69.33
C ILE A 16 11.42 14.13 -68.78
N PRO A 17 12.40 15.03 -68.50
CA PRO A 17 13.88 14.94 -68.53
C PRO A 17 14.62 15.32 -67.23
N ASP A 18 15.87 14.87 -67.11
CA ASP A 18 16.86 15.42 -66.18
C ASP A 18 17.24 16.86 -66.53
N GLN A 19 17.17 17.76 -65.54
CA GLN A 19 17.92 19.02 -65.50
C GLN A 19 18.31 19.41 -64.06
N PRO A 20 19.42 20.16 -63.89
CA PRO A 20 20.28 20.06 -62.72
C PRO A 20 19.82 20.88 -61.53
N ILE A 21 20.39 20.49 -60.38
CA ILE A 21 20.25 21.00 -59.03
C ILE A 21 20.22 22.54 -58.96
N THR A 22 19.08 23.09 -58.55
CA THR A 22 18.96 24.44 -58.00
C THR A 22 18.43 24.35 -56.58
N THR A 23 19.25 24.81 -55.63
CA THR A 23 18.96 24.97 -54.21
C THR A 23 17.65 25.72 -53.96
N ILE A 24 16.65 25.03 -53.41
CA ILE A 24 15.49 25.65 -52.76
C ILE A 24 15.73 25.62 -51.25
N VAL A 25 15.93 26.82 -50.71
CA VAL A 25 16.06 27.14 -49.29
C VAL A 25 14.76 26.75 -48.59
N ALA A 26 14.83 25.81 -47.65
CA ALA A 26 13.75 25.54 -46.71
C ALA A 26 13.61 26.76 -45.78
N THR A 27 12.39 27.28 -45.65
CA THR A 27 12.04 28.27 -44.64
C THR A 27 12.31 27.70 -43.24
N PRO A 28 13.07 28.39 -42.37
CA PRO A 28 13.28 27.92 -41.02
C PRO A 28 11.97 28.06 -40.22
N VAL A 29 11.55 26.95 -39.61
CA VAL A 29 10.66 26.94 -38.44
C VAL A 29 11.24 27.93 -37.42
N PRO A 30 10.46 28.82 -36.80
CA PRO A 30 11.01 29.73 -35.82
C PRO A 30 11.47 28.89 -34.61
N ALA A 31 12.78 28.70 -34.51
CA ALA A 31 13.40 28.34 -33.26
C ALA A 31 13.01 29.41 -32.24
N PHE A 32 12.36 29.02 -31.15
CA PHE A 32 12.25 29.90 -29.99
C PHE A 32 13.67 30.25 -29.56
N GLY A 33 14.13 31.45 -29.92
CA GLY A 33 15.43 31.96 -29.53
C GLY A 33 15.51 31.96 -28.01
N ARG A 34 16.39 31.13 -27.45
CA ARG A 34 16.85 31.29 -26.07
C ARG A 34 17.26 32.74 -25.91
N ARG A 35 16.52 33.52 -25.13
CA ARG A 35 17.01 34.82 -24.66
C ARG A 35 18.25 34.55 -23.82
N GLN A 36 19.42 34.78 -24.40
CA GLN A 36 20.66 34.91 -23.68
C GLN A 36 20.47 36.12 -22.74
N ARG A 37 20.26 35.86 -21.44
CA ARG A 37 20.16 36.93 -20.45
C ARG A 37 21.57 37.45 -20.20
N HIS A 38 21.90 38.58 -20.82
CA HIS A 38 23.11 39.32 -20.49
C HIS A 38 23.03 39.82 -19.05
N CYS A 39 24.02 39.44 -18.25
CA CYS A 39 24.20 39.97 -16.89
C CYS A 39 25.04 41.24 -17.00
N PHE A 40 24.41 42.41 -16.91
CA PHE A 40 25.13 43.65 -16.61
C PHE A 40 25.22 43.77 -15.10
N GLY A 41 26.41 43.51 -14.57
CA GLY A 41 26.74 43.80 -13.18
C GLY A 41 27.26 45.23 -13.11
N ASP A 42 26.36 46.20 -12.94
CA ASP A 42 26.75 47.59 -12.68
C ASP A 42 26.35 48.02 -11.25
N SER A 43 27.38 48.09 -10.41
CA SER A 43 27.57 49.10 -9.36
C SER A 43 26.48 49.33 -8.31
N SER A 44 26.02 48.28 -7.63
CA SER A 44 25.59 48.39 -6.22
C SER A 44 25.71 47.04 -5.50
N PRO A 45 26.24 46.99 -4.26
CA PRO A 45 26.30 45.75 -3.51
C PRO A 45 24.89 45.42 -2.98
N GLY A 46 24.26 44.36 -3.50
CA GLY A 46 23.08 43.81 -2.81
C GLY A 46 22.00 43.10 -3.61
N GLU A 47 22.01 43.10 -4.95
CA GLU A 47 20.96 42.41 -5.71
C GLU A 47 21.50 41.23 -6.52
N PHE A 48 21.38 40.03 -5.93
CA PHE A 48 21.51 38.78 -6.66
C PHE A 48 20.12 38.36 -7.15
N PRO A 49 19.89 38.16 -8.46
CA PRO A 49 18.67 37.56 -8.93
C PRO A 49 18.64 36.11 -8.44
N LEU A 50 17.83 35.84 -7.42
CA LEU A 50 17.56 34.48 -6.89
C LEU A 50 17.02 33.52 -7.98
N ALA A 51 16.65 34.03 -9.15
CA ALA A 51 16.23 33.22 -10.30
C ALA A 51 17.39 32.74 -11.20
N ALA A 52 18.63 33.19 -11.00
CA ALA A 52 19.73 32.91 -11.93
C ALA A 52 20.38 31.54 -11.72
N ASN A 53 20.31 30.99 -10.51
CA ASN A 53 20.88 29.68 -10.21
C ASN A 53 20.06 28.96 -9.12
N PRO A 54 19.12 28.09 -9.51
CA PRO A 54 18.28 27.33 -8.59
C PRO A 54 19.06 26.55 -7.54
N SER A 55 20.26 26.07 -7.89
CA SER A 55 21.14 25.35 -6.97
C SER A 55 21.78 26.24 -5.92
N ILE A 56 22.16 27.48 -6.29
CA ILE A 56 22.65 28.48 -5.32
C ILE A 56 21.50 28.95 -4.42
N VAL A 57 20.30 29.14 -4.96
CA VAL A 57 19.17 29.59 -4.16
C VAL A 57 18.65 28.50 -3.24
N LEU A 58 18.57 27.26 -3.72
CA LEU A 58 18.27 26.16 -2.83
C LEU A 58 19.34 26.01 -1.74
N HIS A 59 20.63 26.15 -2.08
CA HIS A 59 21.73 26.16 -1.11
C HIS A 59 21.55 27.27 -0.07
N VAL A 60 21.15 28.47 -0.48
CA VAL A 60 20.82 29.59 0.42
C VAL A 60 19.60 29.25 1.30
N LEU A 61 18.53 28.69 0.73
CA LEU A 61 17.28 28.42 1.43
C LEU A 61 17.36 27.21 2.38
N THR A 62 18.07 26.14 1.98
CA THR A 62 18.29 24.93 2.82
C THR A 62 19.32 25.15 3.91
N ALA A 63 20.32 26.01 3.71
CA ALA A 63 21.19 26.48 4.78
C ALA A 63 20.45 27.36 5.82
N CYS A 64 19.20 27.76 5.54
CA CYS A 64 18.37 28.64 6.37
C CYS A 64 17.20 27.92 7.11
N ASN A 65 17.06 26.59 7.02
CA ASN A 65 16.00 25.83 7.71
C ASN A 65 14.57 26.38 7.48
N LEU A 66 14.28 26.81 6.26
CA LEU A 66 12.95 27.30 5.88
C LEU A 66 11.96 26.15 5.79
N ASP A 67 10.77 26.34 6.37
CA ASP A 67 9.69 25.35 6.27
C ASP A 67 9.02 25.42 4.88
N PRO A 68 8.33 24.35 4.43
CA PRO A 68 7.64 24.36 3.13
C PRO A 68 6.66 25.53 2.93
N GLN A 69 6.11 26.08 4.02
CA GLN A 69 5.24 27.27 3.99
C GLN A 69 6.00 28.55 3.65
N ASP A 70 7.28 28.67 4.03
CA ASP A 70 8.10 29.85 3.78
C ASP A 70 8.56 29.91 2.33
N LEU A 71 8.91 28.75 1.74
CA LEU A 71 9.18 28.63 0.31
C LEU A 71 7.92 28.93 -0.54
N ALA A 72 6.76 28.44 -0.11
CA ALA A 72 5.50 28.72 -0.79
C ALA A 72 5.14 30.22 -0.75
N ARG A 73 5.44 30.93 0.34
CA ARG A 73 5.24 32.39 0.46
C ARG A 73 6.22 33.19 -0.42
N LEU A 74 7.45 32.70 -0.60
CA LEU A 74 8.44 33.24 -1.54
C LEU A 74 8.06 33.03 -3.01
N GLU A 75 7.43 31.90 -3.35
CA GLU A 75 6.91 31.65 -4.70
C GLU A 75 5.59 32.39 -4.96
N ALA A 76 4.78 32.64 -3.93
CA ALA A 76 3.50 33.35 -4.02
C ALA A 76 3.60 34.87 -4.19
N SER A 77 4.78 35.47 -3.94
CA SER A 77 5.03 36.88 -4.25
C SER A 77 5.24 37.09 -5.76
N ASN A 78 4.14 37.03 -6.51
CA ASN A 78 4.12 37.44 -7.91
C ASN A 78 4.05 38.99 -7.98
N PRO A 79 4.92 39.71 -8.71
CA PRO A 79 4.92 41.18 -8.72
C PRO A 79 3.72 41.81 -9.44
N ALA A 80 2.81 41.02 -9.98
CA ALA A 80 1.80 41.49 -10.94
C ALA A 80 0.49 42.01 -10.32
N SER A 81 0.31 42.07 -8.99
CA SER A 81 -0.95 42.56 -8.41
C SER A 81 -0.85 43.43 -7.15
N LEU A 82 0.24 44.15 -6.94
CA LEU A 82 0.29 45.15 -5.85
C LEU A 82 0.80 46.48 -6.39
N HIS A 83 -0.16 47.35 -6.72
CA HIS A 83 0.08 48.79 -6.74
C HIS A 83 0.11 49.30 -5.30
N PHE A 84 1.15 50.11 -5.03
CA PHE A 84 1.45 50.89 -3.83
C PHE A 84 1.99 50.16 -2.58
N ASP A 85 3.25 50.51 -2.29
CA ASP A 85 3.98 50.47 -1.02
C ASP A 85 3.66 49.34 -0.03
N ASN A 86 4.36 48.21 -0.19
CA ASN A 86 4.93 47.51 0.96
C ASN A 86 6.13 46.67 0.53
N GLN A 87 7.31 47.26 0.68
CA GLN A 87 8.60 46.62 0.48
C GLN A 87 8.85 45.62 1.62
N ILE A 88 8.58 44.33 1.41
CA ILE A 88 8.93 43.28 2.38
C ILE A 88 10.45 43.05 2.27
N ARG A 89 11.22 43.77 3.09
CA ARG A 89 12.65 43.53 3.33
C ARG A 89 12.80 42.36 4.30
N ALA A 90 13.10 41.17 3.80
CA ALA A 90 13.58 40.07 4.64
C ALA A 90 15.04 40.33 5.01
N THR A 91 15.29 40.80 6.24
CA THR A 91 16.63 40.92 6.82
C THR A 91 16.94 39.65 7.60
N CYS A 92 17.93 38.88 7.16
CA CYS A 92 18.35 37.64 7.83
C CYS A 92 19.79 37.79 8.31
N SER A 93 19.97 37.84 9.64
CA SER A 93 21.28 37.79 10.30
C SER A 93 21.39 36.46 11.05
N PHE A 94 22.50 35.73 10.82
CA PHE A 94 22.99 34.48 11.47
C PHE A 94 23.05 33.25 10.52
N PHE A 95 24.25 32.79 10.17
CA PHE A 95 24.54 31.75 9.15
C PHE A 95 25.60 30.73 9.62
N ARG A 96 25.49 29.41 9.26
CA ARG A 96 26.55 28.37 9.39
C ARG A 96 26.16 26.99 8.75
N GLN A 97 26.51 26.71 7.48
CA GLN A 97 27.06 25.44 6.87
C GLN A 97 26.64 25.14 5.38
N PRO A 98 27.47 24.42 4.56
CA PRO A 98 27.30 24.25 3.11
C PRO A 98 26.68 22.90 2.63
N ALA A 99 26.01 22.89 1.46
CA ALA A 99 25.45 21.69 0.77
C ALA A 99 26.48 20.91 -0.10
N HIS A 100 26.25 19.60 -0.30
CA HIS A 100 27.18 18.64 -0.92
C HIS A 100 26.69 18.02 -2.26
N TYR A 101 26.22 18.81 -3.23
CA TYR A 101 25.93 18.31 -4.59
C TYR A 101 26.26 19.32 -5.68
N ALA A 102 26.49 18.83 -6.90
CA ALA A 102 26.80 19.64 -8.07
C ALA A 102 25.56 20.42 -8.56
N PRO A 103 25.71 21.66 -9.05
CA PRO A 103 24.59 22.47 -9.51
C PRO A 103 23.91 21.87 -10.74
N ASP A 104 22.59 21.66 -10.64
CA ASP A 104 21.72 21.31 -11.77
C ASP A 104 20.99 22.58 -12.24
N PHE A 105 21.19 22.93 -13.50
CA PHE A 105 20.68 24.17 -14.11
C PHE A 105 19.34 23.99 -14.81
N GLU A 106 18.83 22.76 -14.90
CA GLU A 106 17.56 22.43 -15.58
C GLU A 106 16.38 22.32 -14.61
N LEU A 107 16.64 22.05 -13.33
CA LEU A 107 15.60 21.91 -12.29
C LEU A 107 15.26 23.25 -11.62
N SER A 108 13.98 23.43 -11.27
CA SER A 108 13.57 24.53 -10.38
C SER A 108 14.12 24.32 -8.96
N ILE A 109 14.15 25.39 -8.16
CA ILE A 109 14.58 25.35 -6.74
C ILE A 109 13.78 24.30 -5.96
N SER A 110 12.46 24.27 -6.15
CA SER A 110 11.55 23.37 -5.45
C SER A 110 11.71 21.90 -5.89
N GLU A 111 12.03 21.65 -7.15
CA GLU A 111 12.37 20.30 -7.64
C GLU A 111 13.71 19.82 -7.08
N LEU A 112 14.71 20.70 -7.02
CA LEU A 112 16.01 20.38 -6.44
C LEU A 112 15.91 20.16 -4.91
N ALA A 113 15.05 20.92 -4.22
CA ALA A 113 14.77 20.74 -2.79
C ALA A 113 14.19 19.35 -2.54
N ALA A 114 13.21 18.98 -3.35
CA ALA A 114 12.58 17.68 -3.26
C ALA A 114 13.58 16.54 -3.54
N LEU A 115 14.47 16.71 -4.52
CA LEU A 115 15.54 15.74 -4.80
C LEU A 115 16.50 15.59 -3.61
N ASP A 116 16.97 16.68 -2.99
CA ASP A 116 17.81 16.61 -1.79
C ASP A 116 17.11 15.87 -0.64
N MET A 117 15.82 16.14 -0.43
CA MET A 117 15.02 15.41 0.55
C MET A 117 14.85 13.92 0.19
N CYS A 118 14.68 13.59 -1.09
CA CYS A 118 14.64 12.20 -1.57
C CYS A 118 15.96 11.48 -1.28
N GLN A 119 17.10 12.13 -1.52
CA GLN A 119 18.43 11.55 -1.28
C GLN A 119 18.68 11.16 0.19
N LYS A 120 17.98 11.80 1.12
CA LYS A 120 18.02 11.48 2.56
C LYS A 120 17.15 10.27 2.93
N LYS A 121 16.25 9.81 2.05
CA LYS A 121 15.35 8.68 2.31
C LYS A 121 16.05 7.35 2.11
N ALA A 122 15.84 6.42 3.04
CA ALA A 122 16.52 5.12 3.06
C ALA A 122 16.29 4.31 1.78
N LEU A 123 15.04 4.23 1.30
CA LEU A 123 14.68 3.54 0.05
C LEU A 123 15.42 4.13 -1.15
N PHE A 124 15.39 5.45 -1.30
CA PHE A 124 15.98 6.16 -2.43
C PHE A 124 17.51 6.12 -2.44
N LYS A 125 18.13 6.11 -1.25
CA LYS A 125 19.59 6.01 -1.10
C LYS A 125 20.14 4.70 -1.68
N THR A 126 19.37 3.60 -1.57
CA THR A 126 19.75 2.28 -2.10
C THR A 126 19.49 2.10 -3.60
N MET A 127 18.81 3.06 -4.25
CA MET A 127 18.51 2.97 -5.67
C MET A 127 19.71 3.38 -6.53
N THR A 128 19.87 2.71 -7.66
CA THR A 128 20.78 3.12 -8.75
C THR A 128 20.25 4.39 -9.43
N ASN A 129 21.08 5.04 -10.24
CA ASN A 129 20.64 6.24 -10.95
C ASN A 129 19.52 5.94 -11.95
N ASP A 130 19.56 4.78 -12.63
CA ASP A 130 18.52 4.39 -13.58
C ASP A 130 17.17 4.15 -12.89
N GLU A 131 17.18 3.49 -11.72
CA GLU A 131 15.99 3.28 -10.90
C GLU A 131 15.39 4.60 -10.39
N ARG A 132 16.24 5.57 -10.01
CA ARG A 132 15.78 6.91 -9.60
C ARG A 132 15.14 7.66 -10.76
N GLN A 133 15.66 7.51 -11.98
CA GLN A 133 15.06 8.13 -13.17
C GLN A 133 13.76 7.43 -13.57
N ASP A 134 13.68 6.09 -13.50
CA ASP A 134 12.44 5.35 -13.71
C ASP A 134 11.35 5.82 -12.73
N LEU A 135 11.69 5.91 -11.45
CA LEU A 135 10.76 6.40 -10.42
C LEU A 135 10.33 7.84 -10.70
N LYS A 136 11.25 8.72 -11.12
CA LYS A 136 10.93 10.09 -11.53
C LYS A 136 9.96 10.12 -12.71
N GLN A 137 10.19 9.31 -13.74
CA GLN A 137 9.30 9.22 -14.91
C GLN A 137 7.89 8.76 -14.53
N ARG A 138 7.79 7.73 -13.67
CA ARG A 138 6.49 7.26 -13.13
C ARG A 138 5.80 8.30 -12.25
N CYS A 139 6.57 9.19 -11.64
CA CYS A 139 6.07 10.36 -10.94
C CYS A 139 5.86 11.58 -11.87
N GLY A 140 5.62 11.36 -13.16
CA GLY A 140 5.35 12.42 -14.15
C GLY A 140 6.53 13.37 -14.38
N GLY A 141 7.76 12.93 -14.09
CA GLY A 141 8.97 13.75 -14.22
C GLY A 141 9.25 14.69 -13.05
N SER A 142 8.52 14.59 -11.92
CA SER A 142 8.66 15.51 -10.77
C SER A 142 9.24 14.83 -9.53
N TRP A 143 10.35 15.37 -9.01
CA TRP A 143 10.94 14.98 -7.74
C TRP A 143 10.05 15.34 -6.54
N LYS A 144 9.17 16.35 -6.65
CA LYS A 144 8.17 16.64 -5.62
C LYS A 144 7.18 15.47 -5.47
N LEU A 145 6.77 14.88 -6.59
CA LEU A 145 5.91 13.70 -6.59
C LEU A 145 6.65 12.44 -6.13
N VAL A 146 7.93 12.28 -6.49
CA VAL A 146 8.79 11.24 -5.90
C VAL A 146 8.87 11.39 -4.39
N LEU A 147 9.10 12.60 -3.87
CA LEU A 147 9.15 12.84 -2.42
C LEU A 147 7.82 12.51 -1.76
N LYS A 148 6.70 12.95 -2.35
CA LYS A 148 5.34 12.65 -1.85
C LYS A 148 5.10 11.13 -1.80
N PHE A 149 5.48 10.41 -2.85
CA PHE A 149 5.42 8.96 -2.92
C PHE A 149 6.26 8.30 -1.81
N LEU A 150 7.52 8.71 -1.64
CA LEU A 150 8.42 8.16 -0.62
C LEU A 150 7.88 8.41 0.79
N LEU A 151 7.39 9.62 1.07
CA LEU A 151 6.81 9.96 2.37
C LEU A 151 5.55 9.15 2.67
N ALA A 152 4.67 8.98 1.69
CA ALA A 152 3.49 8.13 1.84
C ALA A 152 3.86 6.66 2.04
N GLY A 153 4.83 6.16 1.26
CA GLY A 153 5.36 4.80 1.39
C GLY A 153 6.01 4.53 2.75
N GLU A 154 6.74 5.49 3.33
CA GLU A 154 7.34 5.36 4.68
C GLU A 154 6.28 5.21 5.79
N VAL A 155 5.13 5.86 5.63
CA VAL A 155 3.99 5.71 6.57
C VAL A 155 3.39 4.31 6.47
N CYS A 156 3.23 3.78 5.26
CA CYS A 156 2.66 2.44 5.01
C CYS A 156 3.66 1.31 5.37
N ILE A 157 4.93 1.46 5.00
CA ILE A 157 6.00 0.46 5.15
C ILE A 157 6.77 0.77 6.43
N ARG A 158 6.20 0.37 7.58
CA ARG A 158 6.81 0.57 8.90
C ARG A 158 8.01 -0.38 9.13
N ARG A 159 9.14 -0.14 8.45
CA ARG A 159 10.34 -1.02 8.43
C ARG A 159 10.93 -1.31 9.81
N ASP A 160 10.91 -0.32 10.70
CA ASP A 160 11.52 -0.41 12.03
C ASP A 160 10.47 -0.54 13.14
N LYS A 161 9.23 -0.89 12.80
CA LYS A 161 8.19 -1.14 13.80
C LYS A 161 7.79 -2.61 13.79
N PRO A 162 7.44 -3.15 14.96
CA PRO A 162 6.93 -4.50 15.04
C PRO A 162 5.63 -4.65 14.26
N LYS A 163 5.36 -5.87 13.80
CA LYS A 163 4.13 -6.23 13.08
C LYS A 163 3.59 -7.54 13.65
N ALA A 164 2.28 -7.64 13.75
CA ALA A 164 1.59 -8.89 14.02
C ALA A 164 0.53 -9.10 12.94
N ILE A 165 0.47 -10.32 12.42
CA ILE A 165 -0.43 -10.72 11.35
C ILE A 165 -1.27 -11.87 11.87
N ALA A 166 -2.58 -11.65 11.95
CA ALA A 166 -3.58 -12.67 12.23
C ALA A 166 -3.98 -13.35 10.91
N GLY A 167 -3.45 -14.55 10.66
CA GLY A 167 -3.74 -15.34 9.47
C GLY A 167 -4.92 -16.28 9.65
N PRO A 168 -5.25 -17.06 8.61
CA PRO A 168 -6.22 -18.16 8.72
C PRO A 168 -5.58 -19.32 9.48
N GLY A 169 -5.95 -19.46 10.75
CA GLY A 169 -5.49 -20.54 11.65
C GLY A 169 -4.06 -20.44 12.17
N HIS A 170 -3.27 -19.44 11.75
CA HIS A 170 -1.89 -19.25 12.22
C HIS A 170 -1.53 -17.76 12.25
N SER A 171 -0.42 -17.46 12.91
CA SER A 171 -0.03 -16.11 13.27
C SER A 171 1.46 -15.88 13.05
N ILE A 172 1.78 -14.62 12.73
CA ILE A 172 3.15 -14.19 12.47
C ILE A 172 3.40 -12.92 13.27
N ALA A 173 4.47 -12.90 14.06
CA ALA A 173 4.96 -11.71 14.72
C ALA A 173 6.37 -11.38 14.22
N VAL A 174 6.56 -10.16 13.72
CA VAL A 174 7.83 -9.63 13.25
C VAL A 174 8.30 -8.55 14.24
N THR A 175 9.48 -8.73 14.80
CA THR A 175 10.10 -7.78 15.73
C THR A 175 10.65 -6.55 15.00
N SER A 176 10.96 -5.47 15.72
CA SER A 176 11.60 -4.27 15.13
C SER A 176 12.97 -4.56 14.50
N LYS A 177 13.67 -5.58 15.02
CA LYS A 177 14.95 -6.10 14.52
C LYS A 177 14.80 -7.08 13.34
N GLY A 178 13.57 -7.42 12.98
CA GLY A 178 13.21 -8.31 11.87
C GLY A 178 13.34 -9.81 12.14
N ALA A 179 13.48 -10.22 13.40
CA ALA A 179 13.25 -11.61 13.78
C ALA A 179 11.76 -11.96 13.66
N VAL A 180 11.46 -13.20 13.25
CA VAL A 180 10.10 -13.69 13.00
C VAL A 180 9.75 -14.82 13.95
N TYR A 181 8.59 -14.69 14.58
CA TYR A 181 7.94 -15.73 15.37
C TYR A 181 6.67 -16.18 14.67
N THR A 182 6.43 -17.49 14.66
CA THR A 182 5.23 -18.10 14.11
C THR A 182 4.61 -19.05 15.13
N PHE A 183 3.29 -19.15 15.09
CA PHE A 183 2.50 -19.99 15.98
C PHE A 183 1.11 -20.24 15.39
N GLY A 184 0.42 -21.27 15.84
CA GLY A 184 -0.87 -21.73 15.35
C GLY A 184 -0.83 -23.05 14.58
N SER A 185 -1.77 -23.19 13.65
CA SER A 185 -1.90 -24.33 12.74
C SER A 185 -0.67 -24.48 11.83
N ASN A 186 -0.21 -25.72 11.62
CA ASN A 186 0.96 -26.02 10.79
C ASN A 186 0.82 -27.25 9.89
N SER A 187 -0.41 -27.71 9.63
CA SER A 187 -0.65 -28.94 8.86
C SER A 187 -0.05 -28.96 7.44
N SER A 188 0.30 -27.79 6.89
CA SER A 188 0.93 -27.62 5.58
C SER A 188 2.36 -27.05 5.65
N GLY A 189 2.94 -26.92 6.84
CA GLY A 189 4.25 -26.29 7.03
C GLY A 189 4.25 -24.76 7.05
N GLN A 190 3.08 -24.13 7.19
CA GLN A 190 2.90 -22.67 7.15
C GLN A 190 3.56 -21.90 8.30
N LEU A 191 4.13 -22.59 9.30
CA LEU A 191 4.95 -21.97 10.36
C LEU A 191 6.44 -21.91 10.03
N GLY A 192 6.94 -22.70 9.08
CA GLY A 192 8.32 -22.57 8.59
C GLY A 192 9.40 -23.19 9.50
N HIS A 193 9.04 -24.10 10.41
CA HIS A 193 9.97 -24.70 11.39
C HIS A 193 10.66 -26.00 10.94
N GLY A 194 10.45 -26.43 9.70
CA GLY A 194 10.90 -27.73 9.18
C GLY A 194 10.00 -28.90 9.58
N THR A 195 8.86 -28.63 10.22
CA THR A 195 7.88 -29.60 10.69
C THR A 195 6.47 -29.21 10.24
N THR A 196 5.51 -30.10 10.45
CA THR A 196 4.06 -29.86 10.25
C THR A 196 3.28 -29.87 11.57
N GLU A 197 3.99 -29.76 12.71
CA GLU A 197 3.41 -29.74 14.06
C GLU A 197 2.92 -28.34 14.42
N GLU A 198 1.74 -28.25 15.03
CA GLU A 198 1.16 -26.99 15.52
C GLU A 198 2.00 -26.41 16.68
N GLU A 199 2.03 -25.08 16.80
CA GLU A 199 2.79 -24.38 17.84
C GLU A 199 1.85 -23.48 18.65
N TRP A 200 1.71 -23.74 19.95
CA TRP A 200 0.78 -23.01 20.81
C TRP A 200 1.35 -21.73 21.41
N ARG A 201 2.66 -21.54 21.28
CA ARG A 201 3.39 -20.37 21.77
C ARG A 201 4.27 -19.81 20.65
N PRO A 202 4.54 -18.49 20.63
CA PRO A 202 5.41 -17.89 19.63
C PRO A 202 6.77 -18.58 19.56
N ARG A 203 7.08 -19.18 18.41
CA ARG A 203 8.35 -19.86 18.18
C ARG A 203 9.18 -19.13 17.12
N PRO A 204 10.45 -18.79 17.37
CA PRO A 204 11.27 -18.10 16.39
C PRO A 204 11.67 -19.02 15.22
N ILE A 205 11.60 -18.49 13.99
CA ILE A 205 12.07 -19.18 12.78
C ILE A 205 13.60 -19.06 12.68
N ARG A 206 14.32 -20.04 13.25
CA ARG A 206 15.80 -20.02 13.30
C ARG A 206 16.49 -20.07 11.93
N SER A 207 15.84 -20.65 10.91
CA SER A 207 16.41 -20.71 9.55
C SER A 207 16.51 -19.34 8.87
N LEU A 208 15.88 -18.29 9.41
CA LEU A 208 15.98 -16.91 8.92
C LEU A 208 17.02 -16.08 9.70
N GLN A 209 17.83 -16.70 10.56
CA GLN A 209 18.84 -15.98 11.32
C GLN A 209 19.80 -15.22 10.38
N GLY A 210 19.95 -13.91 10.62
CA GLY A 210 20.75 -13.01 9.78
C GLY A 210 19.97 -12.33 8.65
N ILE A 211 18.74 -12.74 8.38
CA ILE A 211 17.84 -12.08 7.43
C ILE A 211 16.87 -11.18 8.22
N ARG A 212 16.88 -9.89 7.93
CA ARG A 212 15.99 -8.92 8.58
C ARG A 212 14.66 -8.85 7.84
N ILE A 213 13.59 -9.38 8.42
CA ILE A 213 12.24 -9.33 7.85
C ILE A 213 11.54 -8.01 8.22
N ILE A 214 10.88 -7.36 7.25
CA ILE A 214 10.20 -6.07 7.42
C ILE A 214 8.69 -6.13 7.13
N GLN A 215 8.21 -7.20 6.51
CA GLN A 215 6.80 -7.39 6.21
C GLN A 215 6.48 -8.89 6.15
N ALA A 216 5.24 -9.23 6.50
CA ALA A 216 4.70 -10.56 6.33
C ALA A 216 3.25 -10.50 5.86
N ALA A 217 2.81 -11.56 5.18
CA ALA A 217 1.41 -11.84 4.91
C ALA A 217 1.13 -13.32 5.17
N ALA A 218 -0.06 -13.58 5.71
CA ALA A 218 -0.57 -14.92 5.97
C ALA A 218 -1.80 -15.15 5.09
N GLY A 219 -1.83 -16.27 4.38
CA GLY A 219 -3.00 -16.76 3.64
C GLY A 219 -3.38 -18.16 4.12
N PRO A 220 -4.43 -18.78 3.53
CA PRO A 220 -4.81 -20.14 3.87
C PRO A 220 -3.62 -21.08 3.67
N SER A 221 -3.14 -21.67 4.78
CA SER A 221 -2.01 -22.63 4.80
C SER A 221 -0.71 -22.12 4.14
N ARG A 222 -0.48 -20.81 4.08
CA ARG A 222 0.68 -20.19 3.42
C ARG A 222 1.16 -18.94 4.15
N THR A 223 2.48 -18.77 4.17
CA THR A 223 3.14 -17.58 4.71
C THR A 223 4.10 -17.01 3.68
N MET A 224 4.11 -15.68 3.55
CA MET A 224 5.11 -14.94 2.80
C MET A 224 5.77 -13.88 3.67
N LEU A 225 7.08 -13.75 3.57
CA LEU A 225 7.91 -12.81 4.32
C LEU A 225 8.76 -11.99 3.35
N ILE A 226 8.97 -10.71 3.68
CA ILE A 226 9.79 -9.79 2.89
C ILE A 226 10.95 -9.30 3.75
N SER A 227 12.17 -9.44 3.23
CA SER A 227 13.38 -8.91 3.86
C SER A 227 13.59 -7.42 3.57
N ASP A 228 14.42 -6.75 4.38
CA ASP A 228 14.84 -5.36 4.14
C ASP A 228 15.62 -5.17 2.82
N ALA A 229 16.21 -6.24 2.29
CA ALA A 229 16.83 -6.33 0.97
C ALA A 229 15.82 -6.51 -0.19
N GLY A 230 14.52 -6.59 0.09
CA GLY A 230 13.47 -6.74 -0.92
C GLY A 230 13.22 -8.18 -1.40
N HIS A 231 13.97 -9.15 -0.89
CA HIS A 231 13.75 -10.57 -1.20
C HIS A 231 12.50 -11.12 -0.51
N VAL A 232 11.80 -12.01 -1.21
CA VAL A 232 10.56 -12.65 -0.76
C VAL A 232 10.82 -14.12 -0.43
N TYR A 233 10.41 -14.54 0.77
CA TYR A 233 10.46 -15.92 1.23
C TYR A 233 9.04 -16.48 1.39
N ALA A 234 8.80 -17.70 0.96
CA ALA A 234 7.51 -18.38 1.09
C ALA A 234 7.65 -19.78 1.69
N PHE A 235 6.62 -20.20 2.42
CA PHE A 235 6.48 -21.53 3.03
C PHE A 235 5.00 -21.83 3.32
N GLY A 236 4.68 -23.10 3.56
CA GLY A 236 3.32 -23.64 3.54
C GLY A 236 3.03 -24.45 2.28
N LYS A 237 1.77 -24.44 1.83
CA LYS A 237 1.32 -25.15 0.63
C LYS A 237 2.00 -24.58 -0.65
N ASP A 238 2.64 -25.45 -1.44
CA ASP A 238 3.38 -25.16 -2.69
C ASP A 238 2.49 -24.57 -3.80
N SER A 239 1.26 -25.06 -3.97
CA SER A 239 0.43 -24.72 -5.12
C SER A 239 -0.26 -23.35 -4.99
N PHE A 240 0.34 -22.36 -5.65
CA PHE A 240 -0.21 -21.03 -5.96
C PHE A 240 -1.46 -21.04 -6.85
N GLY A 241 -2.34 -22.05 -6.80
CA GLY A 241 -3.47 -22.14 -7.73
C GLY A 241 -4.43 -23.31 -7.54
N GLU A 242 -4.21 -24.18 -6.55
CA GLU A 242 -5.16 -25.26 -6.27
C GLU A 242 -6.22 -24.80 -5.28
N THR A 243 -7.48 -24.84 -5.73
CA THR A 243 -8.63 -24.86 -4.83
C THR A 243 -8.47 -25.98 -3.80
N GLU A 244 -9.04 -25.81 -2.61
CA GLU A 244 -8.95 -26.73 -1.47
C GLU A 244 -9.52 -28.15 -1.72
N TYR A 245 -9.85 -28.52 -2.97
CA TYR A 245 -10.53 -29.76 -3.34
C TYR A 245 -9.75 -30.74 -4.23
N VAL A 246 -8.48 -30.49 -4.57
CA VAL A 246 -7.64 -31.52 -5.23
C VAL A 246 -6.72 -32.15 -4.21
N VAL A 247 -7.18 -33.27 -3.64
CA VAL A 247 -6.35 -34.20 -2.88
C VAL A 247 -5.57 -35.04 -3.89
N GLN A 248 -4.31 -34.67 -4.15
CA GLN A 248 -3.22 -35.60 -4.45
C GLN A 248 -1.87 -34.86 -4.53
N GLY A 249 -1.06 -35.00 -3.47
CA GLY A 249 0.39 -34.73 -3.53
C GLY A 249 0.84 -33.27 -3.36
N ALA A 250 0.15 -32.45 -2.56
CA ALA A 250 0.64 -31.10 -2.26
C ALA A 250 2.00 -31.18 -1.54
N ASN A 251 3.08 -30.70 -2.19
CA ASN A 251 4.37 -30.59 -1.52
C ASN A 251 4.26 -29.50 -0.44
N ALA A 252 4.46 -29.87 0.83
CA ALA A 252 4.56 -28.89 1.91
C ALA A 252 5.96 -28.27 1.91
N VAL A 253 6.05 -26.95 1.80
CA VAL A 253 7.29 -26.21 2.01
C VAL A 253 7.39 -25.86 3.49
N THR A 254 8.07 -26.68 4.28
CA THR A 254 8.10 -26.54 5.75
C THR A 254 9.17 -25.59 6.26
N THR A 255 10.02 -25.04 5.40
CA THR A 255 11.05 -24.05 5.74
C THR A 255 10.99 -22.88 4.76
N PRO A 256 11.26 -21.63 5.18
CA PRO A 256 11.25 -20.48 4.29
C PRO A 256 12.19 -20.69 3.09
N ARG A 257 11.63 -20.56 1.87
CA ARG A 257 12.39 -20.62 0.62
C ARG A 257 12.29 -19.30 -0.14
N LEU A 258 13.38 -18.89 -0.77
CA LEU A 258 13.39 -17.72 -1.64
C LEU A 258 12.44 -17.97 -2.82
N VAL A 259 11.61 -16.98 -3.14
CA VAL A 259 10.73 -17.02 -4.31
C VAL A 259 11.53 -16.52 -5.51
N GLU A 260 12.12 -17.46 -6.26
CA GLU A 260 13.02 -17.18 -7.39
C GLU A 260 12.39 -16.28 -8.47
N SER A 261 11.06 -16.39 -8.70
CA SER A 261 10.36 -15.56 -9.68
C SER A 261 10.27 -14.08 -9.29
N LEU A 262 10.54 -13.73 -8.02
CA LEU A 262 10.53 -12.36 -7.50
C LEU A 262 11.93 -11.82 -7.20
N LYS A 263 13.01 -12.57 -7.47
CA LYS A 263 14.37 -12.20 -7.03
C LYS A 263 14.88 -10.89 -7.63
N ASP A 264 14.43 -10.56 -8.84
CA ASP A 264 14.84 -9.34 -9.57
C ASP A 264 13.88 -8.16 -9.30
N ILE A 265 12.93 -8.31 -8.38
CA ILE A 265 11.99 -7.26 -7.97
C ILE A 265 12.24 -6.93 -6.51
N PHE A 266 12.56 -5.67 -6.23
CA PHE A 266 12.69 -5.20 -4.85
C PHE A 266 11.29 -5.02 -4.22
N VAL A 267 10.78 -6.04 -3.55
CA VAL A 267 9.43 -6.05 -2.98
C VAL A 267 9.40 -5.34 -1.62
N VAL A 268 8.35 -4.55 -1.37
CA VAL A 268 8.14 -3.83 -0.10
C VAL A 268 6.83 -4.20 0.61
N GLN A 269 5.87 -4.77 -0.10
CA GLN A 269 4.62 -5.27 0.49
C GLN A 269 4.12 -6.49 -0.27
N VAL A 270 3.54 -7.45 0.47
CA VAL A 270 2.74 -8.54 -0.09
C VAL A 270 1.34 -8.53 0.52
N ALA A 271 0.34 -8.82 -0.31
CA ALA A 271 -1.03 -9.04 0.09
C ALA A 271 -1.51 -10.37 -0.50
N ILE A 272 -2.13 -11.22 0.32
CA ILE A 272 -2.62 -12.53 -0.07
C ILE A 272 -4.14 -12.50 -0.07
N GLY A 273 -4.75 -12.66 -1.24
CA GLY A 273 -6.17 -12.97 -1.37
C GLY A 273 -6.40 -14.49 -1.33
N ASN A 274 -7.65 -14.92 -1.46
CA ASN A 274 -7.97 -16.35 -1.43
C ASN A 274 -7.47 -17.08 -2.69
N PHE A 275 -7.53 -16.41 -3.83
CA PHE A 275 -7.18 -16.99 -5.14
C PHE A 275 -5.93 -16.38 -5.76
N PHE A 276 -5.33 -15.36 -5.16
CA PHE A 276 -4.22 -14.66 -5.77
C PHE A 276 -3.26 -14.06 -4.75
N THR A 277 -2.10 -13.69 -5.25
CA THR A 277 -1.10 -12.94 -4.49
C THR A 277 -0.82 -11.65 -5.24
N ALA A 278 -0.72 -10.54 -4.52
CA ALA A 278 -0.23 -9.27 -5.04
C ALA A 278 1.02 -8.85 -4.28
N VAL A 279 1.99 -8.31 -5.00
CA VAL A 279 3.21 -7.73 -4.42
C VAL A 279 3.42 -6.32 -4.94
N LEU A 280 3.96 -5.45 -4.10
CA LEU A 280 4.28 -4.07 -4.40
C LEU A 280 5.79 -3.90 -4.41
N SER A 281 6.36 -3.36 -5.49
CA SER A 281 7.78 -3.02 -5.56
C SER A 281 8.07 -1.67 -4.90
N ARG A 282 9.33 -1.39 -4.55
CA ARG A 282 9.74 -0.10 -3.96
C ARG A 282 9.52 1.10 -4.89
N GLU A 283 9.43 0.87 -6.20
CA GLU A 283 9.11 1.89 -7.20
C GLU A 283 7.60 2.15 -7.25
N GLY A 284 6.79 1.32 -6.61
CA GLY A 284 5.33 1.39 -6.62
C GLY A 284 4.70 0.67 -7.81
N ARG A 285 5.33 -0.38 -8.34
CA ARG A 285 4.72 -1.29 -9.33
C ARG A 285 3.98 -2.40 -8.59
N VAL A 286 2.76 -2.71 -9.03
CA VAL A 286 1.99 -3.82 -8.49
C VAL A 286 2.15 -5.01 -9.42
N TYR A 287 2.49 -6.18 -8.87
CA TYR A 287 2.50 -7.43 -9.60
C TYR A 287 1.48 -8.39 -8.99
N THR A 288 0.82 -9.18 -9.82
CA THR A 288 -0.11 -10.22 -9.38
C THR A 288 0.26 -11.56 -10.00
N PHE A 289 -0.01 -12.63 -9.27
CA PHE A 289 0.16 -14.01 -9.73
C PHE A 289 -0.83 -14.91 -8.99
N SER A 290 -0.93 -16.18 -9.39
CA SER A 290 -1.72 -17.24 -8.74
C SER A 290 -3.21 -17.33 -9.09
N TRP A 291 -3.77 -16.46 -9.94
CA TRP A 291 -5.17 -16.60 -10.36
C TRP A 291 -5.29 -17.54 -11.58
N GLY A 292 -5.18 -18.84 -11.34
CA GLY A 292 -5.47 -19.89 -12.32
C GLY A 292 -6.96 -19.94 -12.68
N LYS A 293 -7.24 -20.16 -13.98
CA LYS A 293 -8.53 -20.47 -14.66
C LYS A 293 -9.49 -19.36 -15.10
N GLU A 294 -9.46 -18.12 -14.62
CA GLU A 294 -10.39 -17.10 -15.14
C GLU A 294 -9.75 -15.71 -15.28
N GLU A 295 -9.70 -15.21 -16.52
CA GLU A 295 -9.13 -13.96 -17.06
C GLU A 295 -9.51 -12.63 -16.35
N LYS A 296 -9.33 -12.50 -15.05
CA LYS A 296 -9.90 -11.39 -14.25
C LYS A 296 -8.88 -10.41 -13.65
N LEU A 297 -7.56 -10.62 -13.87
CA LEU A 297 -6.48 -9.70 -13.47
C LEU A 297 -5.46 -9.42 -14.62
N CYS A 298 -5.89 -9.52 -15.87
CA CYS A 298 -5.07 -9.20 -17.07
C CYS A 298 -3.92 -10.16 -17.40
N HIS A 299 -4.16 -11.47 -17.29
CA HIS A 299 -3.22 -12.49 -17.75
C HIS A 299 -3.73 -13.10 -19.06
N HIS A 300 -2.94 -13.00 -20.13
CA HIS A 300 -3.21 -13.59 -21.44
C HIS A 300 -2.62 -15.00 -21.62
N THR A 301 -2.38 -15.78 -20.55
CA THR A 301 -1.78 -17.11 -20.67
C THR A 301 -2.10 -18.05 -19.49
N ASP A 302 -1.76 -19.33 -19.72
CA ASP A 302 -2.17 -20.60 -19.11
C ASP A 302 -2.30 -20.71 -17.57
N SER A 303 -3.10 -21.68 -17.14
CA SER A 303 -3.49 -22.04 -15.78
C SER A 303 -2.37 -22.37 -14.77
N ASN A 304 -1.12 -22.40 -15.23
CA ASN A 304 0.09 -22.69 -14.44
C ASN A 304 1.04 -21.48 -14.34
N ASP A 305 0.64 -20.28 -14.78
CA ASP A 305 1.52 -19.11 -14.70
C ASP A 305 1.70 -18.63 -13.24
N VAL A 306 2.81 -19.09 -12.65
CA VAL A 306 3.31 -18.69 -11.32
C VAL A 306 4.28 -17.50 -11.41
N CYS A 307 4.42 -16.88 -12.58
CA CYS A 307 5.28 -15.72 -12.78
C CYS A 307 4.54 -14.43 -12.36
N PRO A 308 5.18 -13.54 -11.57
CA PRO A 308 4.60 -12.25 -11.23
C PRO A 308 4.46 -11.37 -12.47
N GLN A 309 3.22 -11.00 -12.80
CA GLN A 309 2.92 -10.13 -13.93
C GLN A 309 2.56 -8.73 -13.43
N PRO A 310 3.07 -7.66 -14.06
CA PRO A 310 2.73 -6.30 -13.68
C PRO A 310 1.25 -6.04 -13.95
N LEU A 311 0.58 -5.39 -13.00
CA LEU A 311 -0.79 -4.93 -13.15
C LEU A 311 -0.79 -3.63 -13.96
N LEU A 312 -0.93 -3.77 -15.28
CA LEU A 312 -0.86 -2.70 -16.26
C LEU A 312 -2.17 -1.88 -16.36
N GLY A 313 -2.26 -0.99 -17.36
CA GLY A 313 -3.42 -0.15 -17.58
C GLY A 313 -3.34 1.14 -16.78
N ALA A 314 -4.37 1.48 -16.02
CA ALA A 314 -4.46 2.77 -15.34
C ALA A 314 -3.36 3.01 -14.28
N LEU A 315 -2.69 1.94 -13.81
CA LEU A 315 -1.60 2.02 -12.83
C LEU A 315 -0.19 1.92 -13.44
N GLU A 316 -0.06 1.81 -14.76
CA GLU A 316 1.24 1.61 -15.44
C GLU A 316 2.24 2.72 -15.08
N ASN A 317 1.78 3.97 -15.14
CA ASN A 317 2.56 5.17 -14.85
C ASN A 317 2.09 5.91 -13.59
N ILE A 318 1.47 5.20 -12.64
CA ILE A 318 1.06 5.79 -11.36
C ILE A 318 1.69 4.98 -10.23
N PRO A 319 2.49 5.61 -9.35
CA PRO A 319 3.17 4.90 -8.28
C PRO A 319 2.19 4.55 -7.15
N VAL A 320 2.12 3.26 -6.82
CA VAL A 320 1.28 2.72 -5.73
C VAL A 320 2.07 2.67 -4.43
N VAL A 321 1.48 3.12 -3.31
CA VAL A 321 2.14 3.14 -1.98
C VAL A 321 1.65 2.04 -1.04
N GLN A 322 0.45 1.51 -1.29
CA GLN A 322 -0.16 0.46 -0.47
C GLN A 322 -1.07 -0.40 -1.33
N ILE A 323 -1.03 -1.72 -1.10
CA ILE A 323 -2.00 -2.67 -1.64
C ILE A 323 -2.78 -3.36 -0.51
N ALA A 324 -4.03 -3.74 -0.76
CA ALA A 324 -4.83 -4.56 0.15
C ALA A 324 -5.64 -5.58 -0.65
N ALA A 325 -5.46 -6.86 -0.35
CA ALA A 325 -6.18 -7.95 -1.03
C ALA A 325 -7.36 -8.41 -0.16
N GLY A 326 -8.54 -8.41 -0.75
CA GLY A 326 -9.70 -9.09 -0.19
C GLY A 326 -9.78 -10.53 -0.69
N TYR A 327 -10.95 -11.14 -0.59
CA TYR A 327 -11.14 -12.54 -0.99
C TYR A 327 -10.77 -12.78 -2.47
N CYS A 328 -11.24 -11.90 -3.35
CA CYS A 328 -11.19 -12.06 -4.80
C CYS A 328 -11.06 -10.72 -5.55
N TYR A 329 -10.52 -9.69 -4.88
CA TYR A 329 -10.31 -8.35 -5.43
C TYR A 329 -9.13 -7.65 -4.73
N LEU A 330 -8.59 -6.62 -5.36
CA LEU A 330 -7.44 -5.86 -4.88
C LEU A 330 -7.78 -4.37 -4.84
N LEU A 331 -7.35 -3.69 -3.77
CA LEU A 331 -7.28 -2.23 -3.69
C LEU A 331 -5.83 -1.78 -3.79
N ALA A 332 -5.59 -0.68 -4.50
CA ALA A 332 -4.31 -0.02 -4.62
C ALA A 332 -4.45 1.47 -4.28
N LEU A 333 -3.71 1.93 -3.28
CA LEU A 333 -3.59 3.34 -2.94
C LEU A 333 -2.45 3.95 -3.76
N ALA A 334 -2.81 4.80 -4.72
CA ALA A 334 -1.91 5.37 -5.70
C ALA A 334 -1.62 6.85 -5.42
N CYS A 335 -0.39 7.28 -5.65
CA CYS A 335 0.04 8.66 -5.47
C CYS A 335 -0.02 9.42 -6.80
N GLU A 336 -1.03 10.28 -6.93
CA GLU A 336 -1.22 11.16 -8.09
C GLU A 336 -0.83 12.62 -7.79
N PRO A 337 -0.67 13.47 -8.82
CA PRO A 337 -0.37 14.88 -8.64
C PRO A 337 -1.35 15.60 -7.70
N HIS A 338 -2.65 15.34 -7.87
CA HIS A 338 -3.73 16.00 -7.15
C HIS A 338 -4.01 15.42 -5.76
N GLY A 339 -3.41 14.28 -5.39
CA GLY A 339 -3.80 13.59 -4.17
C GLY A 339 -3.50 12.11 -4.20
N MET A 340 -3.84 11.43 -3.11
CA MET A 340 -3.87 9.98 -3.12
C MET A 340 -5.22 9.52 -3.69
N GLN A 341 -5.20 8.45 -4.47
CA GLN A 341 -6.40 7.90 -5.09
C GLN A 341 -6.46 6.38 -4.86
N VAL A 342 -7.66 5.83 -4.83
CA VAL A 342 -7.86 4.39 -4.67
C VAL A 342 -8.30 3.81 -6.01
N TYR A 343 -7.58 2.77 -6.43
CA TYR A 343 -7.91 1.94 -7.57
C TYR A 343 -8.38 0.58 -7.06
N SER A 344 -9.33 -0.02 -7.77
CA SER A 344 -9.76 -1.39 -7.50
C SER A 344 -9.77 -2.24 -8.77
N VAL A 345 -9.60 -3.54 -8.60
CA VAL A 345 -9.62 -4.54 -9.68
C VAL A 345 -10.07 -5.90 -9.13
N GLY A 346 -10.64 -6.75 -9.98
CA GLY A 346 -11.07 -8.10 -9.66
C GLY A 346 -12.59 -8.23 -9.61
N CYS A 347 -13.11 -8.98 -8.64
CA CYS A 347 -14.53 -9.30 -8.61
C CYS A 347 -15.42 -8.16 -8.08
N GLY A 348 -16.45 -7.78 -8.83
CA GLY A 348 -17.42 -6.72 -8.52
C GLY A 348 -18.58 -7.12 -7.63
N LEU A 349 -18.75 -8.42 -7.36
CA LEU A 349 -19.91 -8.94 -6.64
C LEU A 349 -20.15 -8.24 -5.29
N GLY A 350 -21.38 -7.75 -5.09
CA GLY A 350 -21.81 -6.99 -3.92
C GLY A 350 -21.34 -5.54 -3.87
N GLY A 351 -20.66 -5.04 -4.91
CA GLY A 351 -20.24 -3.65 -5.00
C GLY A 351 -18.89 -3.34 -4.33
N LYS A 352 -18.14 -4.37 -3.92
CA LYS A 352 -16.84 -4.23 -3.21
C LYS A 352 -15.73 -3.50 -3.98
N LEU A 353 -15.90 -3.29 -5.29
CA LEU A 353 -15.02 -2.44 -6.10
C LEU A 353 -15.32 -0.94 -5.97
N GLY A 354 -16.48 -0.56 -5.45
CA GLY A 354 -16.79 0.84 -5.12
C GLY A 354 -17.15 1.72 -6.32
N HIS A 355 -17.43 1.16 -7.48
CA HIS A 355 -17.73 1.91 -8.71
C HIS A 355 -19.22 2.22 -8.93
N GLY A 356 -20.12 1.65 -8.12
CA GLY A 356 -21.58 1.70 -8.32
C GLY A 356 -22.14 0.42 -8.93
N PRO A 357 -21.70 0.00 -10.15
CA PRO A 357 -22.02 -1.31 -10.70
C PRO A 357 -21.39 -2.46 -9.89
N LYS A 358 -22.03 -3.62 -9.94
CA LYS A 358 -21.54 -4.87 -9.31
C LYS A 358 -20.77 -5.76 -10.30
N THR A 359 -20.22 -5.17 -11.36
CA THR A 359 -19.50 -5.86 -12.44
C THR A 359 -18.04 -6.06 -12.11
N ASP A 360 -17.47 -7.18 -12.55
CA ASP A 360 -16.02 -7.44 -12.43
C ASP A 360 -15.21 -6.42 -13.25
N GLU A 361 -14.07 -6.00 -12.72
CA GLU A 361 -13.12 -5.12 -13.40
C GLU A 361 -11.86 -5.91 -13.69
N LYS A 362 -11.53 -6.07 -14.98
CA LYS A 362 -10.33 -6.80 -15.39
C LYS A 362 -9.06 -5.97 -15.21
N GLN A 363 -9.17 -4.66 -15.39
CA GLN A 363 -8.10 -3.68 -15.29
C GLN A 363 -8.32 -2.77 -14.08
N PRO A 364 -7.26 -2.21 -13.47
CA PRO A 364 -7.41 -1.25 -12.39
C PRO A 364 -8.26 -0.05 -12.81
N ARG A 365 -9.26 0.26 -12.00
CA ARG A 365 -10.14 1.41 -12.21
C ARG A 365 -10.17 2.29 -10.98
N ARG A 366 -10.12 3.61 -11.19
CA ARG A 366 -10.17 4.61 -10.13
C ARG A 366 -11.56 4.68 -9.50
N ILE A 367 -11.63 4.79 -8.18
CA ILE A 367 -12.87 4.99 -7.43
C ILE A 367 -13.18 6.50 -7.35
N GLU A 368 -14.02 6.99 -8.26
CA GLU A 368 -14.35 8.43 -8.38
C GLU A 368 -15.13 8.99 -7.18
N GLN A 369 -15.80 8.13 -6.40
CA GLN A 369 -16.63 8.55 -5.27
C GLN A 369 -15.87 9.38 -4.22
N PHE A 370 -14.57 9.13 -4.03
CA PHE A 370 -13.77 9.89 -3.06
C PHE A 370 -13.63 11.37 -3.45
N GLN A 371 -13.61 11.68 -4.74
CA GLN A 371 -13.61 13.06 -5.22
C GLN A 371 -14.94 13.75 -4.89
N LEU A 372 -16.06 13.05 -5.06
CA LEU A 372 -17.40 13.57 -4.73
C LEU A 372 -17.57 13.80 -3.22
N LEU A 373 -16.95 12.95 -2.39
CA LEU A 373 -16.94 13.08 -0.93
C LEU A 373 -15.91 14.11 -0.40
N ASN A 374 -15.11 14.70 -1.30
CA ASN A 374 -13.95 15.53 -0.95
C ASN A 374 -13.07 14.87 0.11
N LEU A 375 -12.76 13.58 -0.07
CA LEU A 375 -11.97 12.78 0.86
C LEU A 375 -10.65 12.38 0.21
N GLN A 376 -9.54 12.51 0.94
CA GLN A 376 -8.19 12.12 0.49
C GLN A 376 -7.76 10.82 1.19
N PRO A 377 -7.83 9.65 0.54
CA PRO A 377 -7.49 8.38 1.15
C PRO A 377 -6.02 8.32 1.61
N VAL A 378 -5.75 7.75 2.77
CA VAL A 378 -4.37 7.55 3.28
C VAL A 378 -4.10 6.12 3.75
N VAL A 379 -5.15 5.35 4.03
CA VAL A 379 -5.05 3.91 4.36
C VAL A 379 -6.18 3.17 3.67
N VAL A 380 -5.87 2.03 3.05
CA VAL A 380 -6.85 1.09 2.49
C VAL A 380 -6.85 -0.24 3.26
N ALA A 381 -8.03 -0.84 3.41
CA ALA A 381 -8.21 -2.21 3.89
C ALA A 381 -9.24 -2.94 3.01
N ALA A 382 -8.98 -4.21 2.73
CA ALA A 382 -9.83 -5.06 1.90
C ALA A 382 -10.15 -6.35 2.67
N GLY A 383 -11.40 -6.51 3.08
CA GLY A 383 -11.93 -7.68 3.74
C GLY A 383 -12.40 -8.71 2.72
N ALA A 384 -13.01 -9.80 3.19
CA ALA A 384 -13.46 -10.85 2.29
C ALA A 384 -14.55 -10.31 1.34
N TRP A 385 -15.47 -9.53 1.88
CA TRP A 385 -16.66 -9.06 1.15
C TRP A 385 -16.81 -7.54 1.06
N HIS A 386 -16.09 -6.79 1.89
CA HIS A 386 -16.19 -5.34 1.97
C HIS A 386 -14.82 -4.70 2.08
N ALA A 387 -14.77 -3.40 1.86
CA ALA A 387 -13.58 -2.59 1.87
C ALA A 387 -13.77 -1.38 2.77
N ALA A 388 -12.65 -0.83 3.23
CA ALA A 388 -12.63 0.37 4.04
C ALA A 388 -11.43 1.27 3.72
N VAL A 389 -11.61 2.57 3.94
CA VAL A 389 -10.59 3.60 3.77
C VAL A 389 -10.61 4.56 4.94
N VAL A 390 -9.42 5.00 5.36
CA VAL A 390 -9.25 6.19 6.22
C VAL A 390 -8.83 7.36 5.33
N GLY A 391 -9.53 8.48 5.45
CA GLY A 391 -9.17 9.76 4.85
C GLY A 391 -8.14 10.54 5.67
N ARG A 392 -7.42 11.46 5.03
CA ARG A 392 -6.45 12.35 5.69
C ARG A 392 -7.07 13.22 6.80
N ASP A 393 -8.36 13.49 6.69
CA ASP A 393 -9.19 14.19 7.68
C ASP A 393 -9.65 13.30 8.84
N GLY A 394 -9.32 12.01 8.81
CA GLY A 394 -9.71 11.01 9.81
C GLY A 394 -11.07 10.36 9.56
N ARG A 395 -11.81 10.76 8.51
CA ARG A 395 -13.09 10.12 8.18
C ARG A 395 -12.85 8.68 7.69
N VAL A 396 -13.78 7.79 8.04
CA VAL A 396 -13.79 6.41 7.57
C VAL A 396 -14.90 6.23 6.55
N CYS A 397 -14.56 5.62 5.42
CA CYS A 397 -15.53 5.13 4.44
C CYS A 397 -15.50 3.62 4.36
N THR A 398 -16.66 3.01 4.21
CA THR A 398 -16.86 1.56 4.02
C THR A 398 -17.78 1.30 2.84
N TRP A 399 -17.58 0.19 2.14
CA TRP A 399 -18.45 -0.25 1.04
C TRP A 399 -18.29 -1.74 0.75
N GLY A 400 -19.22 -2.30 -0.01
CA GLY A 400 -19.32 -3.72 -0.35
C GLY A 400 -20.55 -4.37 0.26
N TRP A 401 -20.42 -5.62 0.69
CA TRP A 401 -21.51 -6.33 1.34
C TRP A 401 -21.77 -5.78 2.75
N GLY A 402 -23.03 -5.58 3.11
CA GLY A 402 -23.46 -5.04 4.41
C GLY A 402 -23.76 -6.05 5.50
N ARG A 403 -23.73 -7.35 5.18
CA ARG A 403 -24.22 -8.43 6.04
C ARG A 403 -23.61 -8.36 7.44
N TYR A 404 -24.44 -8.60 8.46
CA TYR A 404 -24.05 -8.52 9.87
C TYR A 404 -23.57 -7.13 10.31
N GLY A 405 -23.80 -6.09 9.51
CA GLY A 405 -23.43 -4.71 9.84
C GLY A 405 -21.95 -4.40 9.71
N CYS A 406 -21.17 -5.18 8.95
CA CYS A 406 -19.72 -4.97 8.81
C CYS A 406 -19.32 -3.63 8.17
N LEU A 407 -20.28 -2.87 7.64
CA LEU A 407 -20.09 -1.50 7.13
C LEU A 407 -20.36 -0.41 8.18
N GLY A 408 -20.99 -0.72 9.32
CA GLY A 408 -21.13 0.24 10.42
C GLY A 408 -22.15 1.36 10.15
N HIS A 409 -23.05 1.20 9.17
CA HIS A 409 -24.06 2.21 8.83
C HIS A 409 -25.38 2.08 9.62
N GLY A 410 -25.42 1.25 10.66
CA GLY A 410 -26.60 1.00 11.48
C GLY A 410 -27.62 0.06 10.85
N ASN A 411 -27.25 -0.62 9.76
CA ASN A 411 -28.08 -1.58 9.04
C ASN A 411 -27.19 -2.65 8.38
N GLU A 412 -27.79 -3.58 7.63
CA GLU A 412 -27.08 -4.64 6.89
C GLU A 412 -27.07 -4.43 5.37
N ASP A 413 -27.36 -3.21 4.91
CA ASP A 413 -27.49 -2.90 3.48
C ASP A 413 -26.12 -2.90 2.79
N CYS A 414 -26.07 -3.38 1.55
CA CYS A 414 -24.86 -3.30 0.73
C CYS A 414 -24.67 -1.89 0.17
N GLU A 415 -23.44 -1.42 0.16
CA GLU A 415 -23.08 -0.12 -0.42
C GLU A 415 -22.17 -0.34 -1.63
N SER A 416 -22.58 0.09 -2.81
CA SER A 416 -21.80 -0.16 -4.04
C SER A 416 -20.77 0.93 -4.38
N VAL A 417 -20.72 1.98 -3.56
CA VAL A 417 -19.73 3.05 -3.60
C VAL A 417 -19.30 3.38 -2.16
N PRO A 418 -18.08 3.91 -1.94
CA PRO A 418 -17.66 4.39 -0.62
C PRO A 418 -18.69 5.30 0.04
N LYS A 419 -19.09 4.95 1.27
CA LYS A 419 -19.99 5.74 2.10
C LYS A 419 -19.33 6.06 3.45
N VAL A 420 -19.49 7.29 3.90
CA VAL A 420 -18.94 7.74 5.19
C VAL A 420 -19.67 7.05 6.34
N VAL A 421 -18.92 6.56 7.32
CA VAL A 421 -19.47 5.99 8.55
C VAL A 421 -19.79 7.13 9.53
N GLU A 422 -21.00 7.68 9.44
CA GLU A 422 -21.41 8.89 10.20
C GLU A 422 -21.31 8.75 11.72
N ALA A 423 -21.45 7.53 12.24
CA ALA A 423 -21.28 7.24 13.66
C ALA A 423 -19.85 7.51 14.17
N LEU A 424 -18.85 7.59 13.29
CA LEU A 424 -17.45 7.93 13.59
C LEU A 424 -17.11 9.38 13.26
N SER A 425 -18.09 10.26 13.01
CA SER A 425 -17.85 11.67 12.63
C SER A 425 -17.01 12.47 13.64
N ASN A 426 -17.05 12.10 14.92
CA ASN A 426 -16.25 12.72 15.98
C ASN A 426 -14.95 11.95 16.31
N VAL A 427 -14.61 10.92 15.53
CA VAL A 427 -13.43 10.08 15.73
C VAL A 427 -12.44 10.37 14.61
N LYS A 428 -11.24 10.82 14.97
CA LYS A 428 -10.15 10.97 14.01
C LYS A 428 -9.42 9.64 13.83
N ALA A 429 -9.82 8.86 12.82
CA ALA A 429 -9.22 7.56 12.54
C ALA A 429 -7.82 7.68 11.95
N VAL A 430 -6.94 6.74 12.27
CA VAL A 430 -5.58 6.62 11.72
C VAL A 430 -5.28 5.24 11.15
N HIS A 431 -6.06 4.21 11.51
CA HIS A 431 -5.92 2.85 10.99
C HIS A 431 -7.29 2.20 10.83
N VAL A 432 -7.42 1.35 9.82
CA VAL A 432 -8.60 0.51 9.59
C VAL A 432 -8.16 -0.88 9.18
N ALA A 433 -8.90 -1.89 9.63
CA ALA A 433 -8.68 -3.27 9.26
C ALA A 433 -10.01 -3.98 9.05
N THR A 434 -10.08 -4.85 8.05
CA THR A 434 -11.29 -5.55 7.62
C THR A 434 -11.02 -7.05 7.54
N GLY A 435 -11.88 -7.85 8.16
CA GLY A 435 -11.85 -9.31 8.12
C GLY A 435 -12.89 -9.86 7.16
N ASP A 436 -13.53 -10.98 7.53
CA ASP A 436 -14.63 -11.56 6.76
C ASP A 436 -15.87 -10.66 6.77
N TYR A 437 -16.51 -10.55 7.93
CA TYR A 437 -17.66 -9.67 8.19
C TYR A 437 -17.43 -8.79 9.41
N THR A 438 -16.18 -8.38 9.63
CA THR A 438 -15.78 -7.57 10.79
C THR A 438 -14.90 -6.41 10.33
N THR A 439 -15.04 -5.28 11.00
CA THR A 439 -14.25 -4.07 10.75
C THR A 439 -13.77 -3.49 12.06
N PHE A 440 -12.52 -3.07 12.09
CA PHE A 440 -11.90 -2.34 13.18
C PHE A 440 -11.40 -0.99 12.71
N VAL A 441 -11.59 0.03 13.54
CA VAL A 441 -11.08 1.38 13.35
C VAL A 441 -10.27 1.77 14.59
N VAL A 442 -9.08 2.34 14.40
CA VAL A 442 -8.26 2.87 15.49
C VAL A 442 -8.17 4.38 15.35
N SER A 443 -8.46 5.11 16.42
CA SER A 443 -8.35 6.57 16.48
C SER A 443 -6.90 7.03 16.71
N GLU A 444 -6.63 8.32 16.51
CA GLU A 444 -5.33 8.94 16.82
C GLU A 444 -4.95 8.83 18.30
N ASP A 445 -5.95 8.77 19.19
CA ASP A 445 -5.81 8.59 20.63
C ASP A 445 -5.61 7.11 21.03
N GLY A 446 -5.72 6.18 20.07
CA GLY A 446 -5.61 4.73 20.26
C GLY A 446 -6.87 4.04 20.76
N ASP A 447 -8.00 4.73 20.80
CA ASP A 447 -9.30 4.10 21.02
C ASP A 447 -9.62 3.20 19.81
N VAL A 448 -10.11 1.98 20.10
CA VAL A 448 -10.43 0.97 19.09
C VAL A 448 -11.94 0.79 19.02
N TYR A 449 -12.50 0.95 17.83
CA TYR A 449 -13.90 0.71 17.52
C TYR A 449 -14.03 -0.55 16.67
N SER A 450 -15.05 -1.36 16.93
CA SER A 450 -15.35 -2.55 16.13
C SER A 450 -16.82 -2.64 15.77
N PHE A 451 -17.11 -3.30 14.64
CA PHE A 451 -18.47 -3.55 14.15
C PHE A 451 -18.49 -4.71 13.17
N GLY A 452 -19.65 -5.36 13.04
CA GLY A 452 -19.86 -6.54 12.20
C GLY A 452 -20.41 -7.75 12.95
N CYS A 453 -20.03 -8.94 12.48
CA CYS A 453 -20.53 -10.23 12.98
C CYS A 453 -20.19 -10.47 14.46
N GLY A 454 -21.23 -10.62 15.29
CA GLY A 454 -21.11 -10.90 16.72
C GLY A 454 -20.91 -12.39 17.05
N GLU A 455 -21.01 -13.29 16.09
CA GLU A 455 -20.97 -14.74 16.34
C GLU A 455 -19.61 -15.26 16.84
N SER A 456 -18.57 -14.43 16.86
CA SER A 456 -17.24 -14.77 17.39
C SER A 456 -16.75 -13.76 18.42
N ALA A 457 -15.87 -14.18 19.32
CA ALA A 457 -15.20 -13.32 20.28
C ALA A 457 -14.23 -12.29 19.64
N SER A 458 -14.10 -12.30 18.31
CA SER A 458 -13.12 -11.52 17.57
C SER A 458 -13.36 -10.01 17.53
N LEU A 459 -14.54 -9.52 17.98
CA LEU A 459 -14.87 -8.09 18.11
C LEU A 459 -14.39 -7.48 19.45
N GLY A 460 -14.12 -8.30 20.48
CA GLY A 460 -13.61 -7.81 21.77
C GLY A 460 -14.66 -7.17 22.70
N HIS A 461 -15.96 -7.34 22.40
CA HIS A 461 -17.06 -6.86 23.26
C HIS A 461 -17.58 -7.99 24.17
N HIS A 462 -17.82 -7.67 25.45
CA HIS A 462 -18.63 -8.51 26.31
C HIS A 462 -20.11 -8.19 26.07
N THR A 463 -20.89 -9.15 25.59
CA THR A 463 -22.35 -9.06 25.79
C THR A 463 -22.73 -10.03 26.89
N VAL A 464 -23.40 -9.51 27.92
CA VAL A 464 -24.10 -10.34 28.90
C VAL A 464 -25.22 -11.00 28.12
N ALA A 465 -24.98 -12.24 27.71
CA ALA A 465 -25.97 -13.20 27.28
C ALA A 465 -27.26 -13.04 28.11
N ALA A 466 -28.31 -12.48 27.51
CA ALA A 466 -29.64 -12.55 28.10
C ALA A 466 -29.96 -14.04 28.29
N ALA A 467 -30.38 -14.39 29.50
CA ALA A 467 -30.61 -15.76 29.94
C ALA A 467 -31.85 -16.39 29.28
N ASP A 468 -31.82 -16.54 27.96
CA ASP A 468 -32.77 -17.36 27.23
C ASP A 468 -32.03 -18.64 26.83
N GLY A 469 -32.54 -19.78 27.29
CA GLY A 469 -31.91 -21.11 27.29
C GLY A 469 -31.62 -21.74 25.92
N GLN A 470 -31.14 -20.98 24.95
CA GLN A 470 -30.50 -21.43 23.71
C GLN A 470 -29.12 -20.80 23.67
N GLY A 471 -28.06 -21.63 23.72
CA GLY A 471 -26.65 -21.22 23.84
C GLY A 471 -26.30 -19.99 22.99
N ASN A 472 -26.09 -18.87 23.69
CA ASN A 472 -26.06 -17.51 23.16
C ASN A 472 -24.99 -17.26 22.10
N ARG A 473 -25.40 -16.73 20.94
CA ARG A 473 -24.53 -16.08 19.95
C ARG A 473 -24.59 -14.57 20.21
N ASN A 474 -23.46 -13.86 20.27
CA ASN A 474 -23.52 -12.40 20.52
C ASN A 474 -24.26 -11.71 19.36
N ALA A 475 -25.00 -10.65 19.67
CA ALA A 475 -25.68 -9.84 18.67
C ALA A 475 -24.66 -9.16 17.73
N ASN A 476 -25.03 -9.01 16.46
CA ASN A 476 -24.22 -8.26 15.50
C ASN A 476 -24.13 -6.78 15.90
N VAL A 477 -22.95 -6.20 15.71
CA VAL A 477 -22.69 -4.79 16.03
C VAL A 477 -22.84 -3.99 14.74
N LEU A 478 -24.01 -3.38 14.53
CA LEU A 478 -24.35 -2.71 13.27
C LEU A 478 -23.80 -1.28 13.14
N THR A 479 -23.38 -0.70 14.25
CA THR A 479 -22.80 0.65 14.36
C THR A 479 -21.48 0.53 15.13
N PRO A 480 -20.42 1.26 14.78
CA PRO A 480 -19.14 1.20 15.47
C PRO A 480 -19.27 1.36 16.99
N GLU A 481 -18.80 0.36 17.74
CA GLU A 481 -18.79 0.37 19.21
C GLU A 481 -17.36 0.37 19.74
N LEU A 482 -17.13 1.09 20.84
CA LEU A 482 -15.82 1.15 21.50
C LEU A 482 -15.50 -0.19 22.16
N VAL A 483 -14.32 -0.75 21.85
CA VAL A 483 -13.79 -1.97 22.46
C VAL A 483 -13.20 -1.61 23.83
N THR A 484 -14.04 -1.61 24.85
CA THR A 484 -13.68 -1.15 26.21
C THR A 484 -12.59 -1.99 26.87
N SER A 485 -12.50 -3.27 26.54
CA SER A 485 -11.45 -4.19 27.03
C SER A 485 -10.05 -3.74 26.60
N LEU A 486 -9.88 -3.23 25.37
CA LEU A 486 -8.62 -2.65 24.90
C LEU A 486 -8.32 -1.29 25.53
N LYS A 487 -9.33 -0.52 25.93
CA LYS A 487 -9.14 0.77 26.62
C LYS A 487 -8.53 0.62 28.02
N GLN A 488 -8.77 -0.52 28.66
CA GLN A 488 -8.20 -0.84 29.98
C GLN A 488 -6.69 -1.14 29.93
N VAL A 489 -6.12 -1.29 28.73
CA VAL A 489 -4.70 -1.63 28.55
C VAL A 489 -3.76 -0.44 28.87
N GLU A 490 -4.30 0.77 29.12
CA GLU A 490 -3.55 2.00 29.45
C GLU A 490 -2.38 2.33 28.50
N GLU A 491 -2.42 1.80 27.27
CA GLU A 491 -1.46 2.08 26.21
C GLU A 491 -2.18 2.34 24.90
N ARG A 492 -1.58 3.21 24.08
CA ARG A 492 -2.14 3.54 22.77
C ARG A 492 -2.02 2.37 21.81
N VAL A 493 -3.15 1.84 21.34
CA VAL A 493 -3.17 0.88 20.23
C VAL A 493 -2.85 1.61 18.93
N VAL A 494 -1.93 1.06 18.13
CA VAL A 494 -1.45 1.66 16.87
C VAL A 494 -1.67 0.78 15.65
N GLN A 495 -2.14 -0.45 15.85
CA GLN A 495 -2.50 -1.38 14.78
C GLN A 495 -3.48 -2.43 15.29
N ILE A 496 -4.47 -2.72 14.45
CA ILE A 496 -5.23 -3.96 14.53
C ILE A 496 -4.89 -4.82 13.31
N SER A 497 -4.67 -6.12 13.54
CA SER A 497 -4.62 -7.14 12.50
C SER A 497 -5.63 -8.22 12.86
N LEU A 498 -6.46 -8.61 11.91
CA LEU A 498 -7.47 -9.66 12.10
C LEU A 498 -7.44 -10.64 10.94
N THR A 499 -7.92 -11.85 11.21
CA THR A 499 -8.09 -12.88 10.20
C THR A 499 -9.06 -12.42 9.10
N ASN A 500 -8.59 -12.44 7.87
CA ASN A 500 -9.39 -12.19 6.67
C ASN A 500 -9.62 -13.51 5.91
N SER A 501 -10.55 -14.34 6.40
CA SER A 501 -10.90 -15.63 5.80
C SER A 501 -12.31 -16.05 6.19
N ILE A 502 -13.00 -16.72 5.26
CA ILE A 502 -14.35 -17.28 5.46
C ILE A 502 -14.34 -18.72 5.97
N TYR A 503 -13.17 -19.36 6.02
CA TYR A 503 -13.01 -20.79 6.32
C TYR A 503 -12.39 -21.07 7.69
N TRP A 504 -11.90 -20.03 8.36
CA TRP A 504 -11.18 -20.14 9.62
C TRP A 504 -11.83 -19.26 10.67
N ASN A 505 -11.86 -19.77 11.90
CA ASN A 505 -12.29 -18.99 13.05
C ASN A 505 -11.36 -17.77 13.21
N ALA A 506 -11.96 -16.59 13.29
CA ALA A 506 -11.23 -15.35 13.27
C ALA A 506 -10.57 -15.05 14.62
N HIS A 507 -9.36 -14.53 14.58
CA HIS A 507 -8.69 -13.93 15.73
C HIS A 507 -8.14 -12.57 15.37
N THR A 508 -7.84 -11.79 16.40
CA THR A 508 -7.48 -10.38 16.29
C THR A 508 -6.29 -10.10 17.19
N PHE A 509 -5.31 -9.38 16.64
CA PHE A 509 -4.19 -8.80 17.35
C PHE A 509 -4.35 -7.29 17.48
N ALA A 510 -4.08 -6.78 18.67
CA ALA A 510 -3.87 -5.36 18.94
C ALA A 510 -2.41 -5.11 19.30
N LEU A 511 -1.75 -4.24 18.54
CA LEU A 511 -0.36 -3.85 18.77
C LEU A 511 -0.32 -2.44 19.36
N THR A 512 0.36 -2.26 20.48
CA THR A 512 0.51 -0.95 21.13
C THR A 512 1.73 -0.20 20.64
N GLU A 513 1.77 1.11 20.88
CA GLU A 513 2.94 1.95 20.53
C GLU A 513 4.22 1.53 21.23
N SER A 514 4.10 0.89 22.40
CA SER A 514 5.25 0.36 23.16
C SER A 514 5.77 -0.97 22.59
N GLY A 515 5.08 -1.56 21.61
CA GLY A 515 5.41 -2.85 21.00
C GLY A 515 4.84 -4.06 21.75
N LYS A 516 3.90 -3.88 22.67
CA LYS A 516 3.17 -5.00 23.29
C LYS A 516 2.10 -5.53 22.33
N LEU A 517 1.98 -6.85 22.28
CA LEU A 517 1.01 -7.56 21.46
C LEU A 517 -0.08 -8.15 22.35
N TYR A 518 -1.34 -7.85 22.04
CA TYR A 518 -2.52 -8.44 22.68
C TYR A 518 -3.30 -9.25 21.65
N ALA A 519 -3.86 -10.39 22.07
CA ALA A 519 -4.59 -11.31 21.22
C ALA A 519 -5.96 -11.67 21.82
N PHE A 520 -6.97 -11.80 20.97
CA PHE A 520 -8.33 -12.24 21.30
C PHE A 520 -9.02 -12.84 20.06
N GLY A 521 -10.18 -13.46 20.25
CA GLY A 521 -10.88 -14.28 19.26
C GLY A 521 -10.54 -15.76 19.38
N ALA A 522 -10.57 -16.49 18.26
CA ALA A 522 -10.35 -17.93 18.26
C ALA A 522 -8.90 -18.34 18.57
N GLY A 523 -8.75 -19.42 19.33
CA GLY A 523 -7.44 -19.98 19.75
C GLY A 523 -7.39 -21.50 19.73
N ASP A 524 -8.34 -22.14 19.05
CA ASP A 524 -8.49 -23.60 18.91
C ASP A 524 -7.32 -24.30 18.20
N LYS A 525 -6.42 -23.53 17.59
CA LYS A 525 -5.20 -23.98 16.91
C LYS A 525 -3.91 -23.41 17.50
N GLY A 526 -3.99 -22.71 18.64
CA GLY A 526 -2.84 -22.00 19.21
C GLY A 526 -2.51 -20.68 18.52
N GLN A 527 -3.36 -20.19 17.61
CA GLN A 527 -3.16 -18.97 16.82
C GLN A 527 -3.16 -17.67 17.65
N LEU A 528 -3.59 -17.72 18.91
CA LEU A 528 -3.43 -16.60 19.84
C LEU A 528 -2.01 -16.50 20.42
N GLY A 529 -1.24 -17.60 20.39
CA GLY A 529 0.09 -17.66 21.01
C GLY A 529 0.03 -17.68 22.54
N ILE A 530 -1.15 -18.00 23.09
CA ILE A 530 -1.45 -18.03 24.51
C ILE A 530 -2.24 -19.32 24.78
N GLU A 531 -1.93 -19.97 25.90
CA GLU A 531 -2.65 -21.18 26.32
C GLU A 531 -4.07 -20.81 26.79
N LEU A 532 -5.06 -21.44 26.16
CA LEU A 532 -6.45 -21.34 26.59
C LEU A 532 -6.71 -22.29 27.77
N VAL A 533 -7.67 -21.92 28.63
CA VAL A 533 -8.17 -22.81 29.69
C VAL A 533 -8.83 -24.03 29.04
N ALA A 534 -8.72 -25.20 29.67
CA ALA A 534 -9.32 -26.44 29.15
C ALA A 534 -10.80 -26.24 28.76
N ASN A 535 -11.17 -26.71 27.57
CA ASN A 535 -12.48 -26.59 26.92
C ASN A 535 -12.88 -25.20 26.38
N GLN A 536 -12.00 -24.20 26.41
CA GLN A 536 -12.20 -22.94 25.68
C GLN A 536 -11.60 -23.02 24.27
N THR A 537 -12.37 -22.55 23.28
CA THR A 537 -11.91 -22.44 21.87
C THR A 537 -11.67 -21.00 21.44
N GLU A 538 -12.17 -20.03 22.21
CA GLU A 538 -12.06 -18.60 21.93
C GLU A 538 -11.85 -17.79 23.22
N ARG A 539 -11.38 -16.56 23.05
CA ARG A 539 -11.19 -15.59 24.12
C ARG A 539 -11.75 -14.23 23.73
N VAL A 540 -12.58 -13.64 24.59
CA VAL A 540 -13.12 -12.28 24.36
C VAL A 540 -12.15 -11.20 24.82
N ASP A 541 -11.53 -11.41 25.98
CA ASP A 541 -10.61 -10.44 26.58
C ASP A 541 -9.24 -10.46 25.90
N PRO A 542 -8.74 -9.32 25.40
CA PRO A 542 -7.38 -9.19 24.92
C PRO A 542 -6.39 -9.60 26.01
N GLU A 543 -5.57 -10.61 25.72
CA GLU A 543 -4.47 -11.01 26.60
C GLU A 543 -3.13 -10.77 25.92
N ARG A 544 -2.14 -10.38 26.72
CA ARG A 544 -0.79 -10.11 26.24
C ARG A 544 -0.12 -11.41 25.81
N VAL A 545 0.36 -11.44 24.57
CA VAL A 545 1.19 -12.52 24.04
C VAL A 545 2.61 -12.39 24.60
N ASP A 546 3.19 -13.50 25.07
CA ASP A 546 4.55 -13.54 25.59
C ASP A 546 5.58 -13.55 24.45
N VAL A 547 5.75 -12.39 23.81
CA VAL A 547 6.74 -12.15 22.76
C VAL A 547 7.31 -10.74 22.88
N ASP A 548 8.63 -10.60 22.88
CA ASP A 548 9.29 -9.30 22.83
C ASP A 548 9.46 -8.86 21.37
N LEU A 549 8.73 -7.81 21.00
CA LEU A 549 8.75 -7.28 19.63
C LEU A 549 9.75 -6.14 19.43
N LYS A 550 10.56 -5.78 20.44
CA LYS A 550 11.56 -4.72 20.35
C LYS A 550 12.91 -5.12 19.76
#